data_AF-A0A4R9WV36-F1
#
_entry.id   AF-A0A4R9WV36-F1
#
_cell.length_a   1.000
_cell.length_b   1.000
_cell.length_c   1.000
_cell.angle_alpha   90.00
_cell.angle_beta   90.00
_cell.angle_gamma   90.00
#
_symmetry.space_group_name_H-M   'P 1'
#
loop_
_entity.id
_entity.type
_entity.pdbx_description
1 polymer ?
#
loop_
_entity_poly.entity_id
_entity_poly.type
_entity_poly.pdbx_seq_one_letter_code
_entity_poly.pdbx_strand_id
1 'polypeptide(L)'
;TGQKRIDLLKQAAKQLVDTLAQQAAQIKQIDKPVQFSLVPFAASVNVGPDNDNASWMDIYGLSPIANENFDWSTLNASNKYAEKTNGIWYKKGTGWGTEEGQALSR
;
A
#
# COMPACT_ATOMS: atom_id res chain seq x y z
N THR A 1 -18.92 26.96 14.11
CA THR A 1 -17.76 27.14 13.21
C THR A 1 -17.85 26.11 12.09
N GLY A 2 -17.98 26.54 10.83
CA GLY A 2 -18.28 25.67 9.68
C GLY A 2 -17.06 25.23 8.87
N GLN A 3 -15.86 25.37 9.43
CA GLN A 3 -14.62 25.00 8.73
C GLN A 3 -14.55 23.48 8.54
N LYS A 4 -14.25 23.05 7.31
CA LYS A 4 -14.10 21.63 7.00
C LYS A 4 -12.85 21.10 7.72
N ARG A 5 -12.97 19.94 8.37
CA ARG A 5 -11.85 19.28 9.08
C ARG A 5 -10.62 19.10 8.20
N ILE A 6 -10.83 18.78 6.92
CA ILE A 6 -9.73 18.59 5.96
C ILE A 6 -8.93 19.88 5.72
N ASP A 7 -9.58 21.04 5.77
CA ASP A 7 -8.90 22.32 5.56
C ASP A 7 -8.04 22.68 6.79
N LEU A 8 -8.54 22.39 7.99
CA LEU A 8 -7.77 22.54 9.24
C LEU A 8 -6.54 21.62 9.26
N LEU A 9 -6.69 20.35 8.86
CA LEU A 9 -5.58 19.40 8.80
C LEU A 9 -4.52 19.81 7.78
N LYS A 10 -4.94 20.30 6.60
CA LYS A 10 -4.02 20.84 5.60
C LYS A 10 -3.26 22.05 6.12
N GLN A 11 -3.94 22.95 6.83
CA GLN A 11 -3.32 24.14 7.41
C GLN A 11 -2.29 23.77 8.47
N ALA A 12 -2.63 22.85 9.38
CA ALA A 12 -1.71 22.37 10.41
C ALA A 12 -0.49 21.64 9.81
N ALA A 13 -0.70 20.79 8.80
CA ALA A 13 0.39 20.10 8.10
C ALA A 13 1.34 21.10 7.42
N LYS A 14 0.80 22.16 6.80
CA LYS A 14 1.62 23.23 6.21
C LYS A 14 2.44 23.97 7.27
N GLN A 15 1.82 24.35 8.38
CA GLN A 15 2.52 25.00 9.50
C GLN A 15 3.64 24.14 10.08
N LEU A 16 3.44 22.82 10.17
CA LEU A 16 4.47 21.88 10.61
C LEU A 16 5.68 21.89 9.68
N VAL A 17 5.46 21.77 8.36
CA VAL A 17 6.55 21.79 7.36
C VAL A 17 7.29 23.13 7.39
N ASP A 18 6.57 24.25 7.47
CA ASP A 18 7.17 25.59 7.53
C ASP A 18 8.04 25.75 8.79
N THR A 19 7.57 25.27 9.95
CA THR A 19 8.30 25.33 11.22
C THR A 19 9.58 24.50 11.17
N LEU A 20 9.50 23.27 10.65
CA LEU A 20 10.66 22.40 10.56
C LEU A 20 11.67 22.91 9.52
N ALA A 21 11.21 23.52 8.42
CA ALA A 21 12.09 24.18 7.45
C ALA A 21 12.85 25.38 8.05
N GLN A 22 12.21 26.17 8.91
CA GLN A 22 12.88 27.27 9.62
C GLN A 22 13.98 26.78 10.57
N GLN A 23 13.75 25.66 11.26
CA GLN A 23 14.78 25.03 12.10
C GLN A 23 15.91 24.45 11.25
N ALA A 24 15.57 23.80 10.13
CA ALA A 24 16.51 23.25 9.17
C ALA A 24 17.49 24.32 8.64
N ALA A 25 16.99 25.53 8.35
CA ALA A 25 17.81 26.64 7.86
C ALA A 25 18.89 27.12 8.84
N GLN A 26 18.78 26.78 10.14
CA GLN A 26 19.80 27.08 11.14
C GLN A 26 20.98 26.09 11.10
N ILE A 27 20.78 24.91 10.50
CA ILE A 27 21.78 23.85 10.37
C ILE A 27 22.54 24.05 9.05
N LYS A 28 23.64 24.81 9.09
CA LYS A 28 24.40 25.21 7.89
C LYS A 28 25.44 24.19 7.41
N GLN A 29 25.73 23.14 8.18
CA GLN A 29 26.84 22.21 7.91
C GLN A 29 26.42 20.92 7.19
N ILE A 30 25.13 20.71 6.97
CA ILE A 30 24.59 19.48 6.38
C ILE A 30 23.76 19.87 5.16
N ASP A 31 24.02 19.24 4.02
CA ASP A 31 23.17 19.38 2.84
C ASP A 31 21.84 18.67 3.08
N LYS A 32 20.71 19.33 2.78
CA LYS A 32 19.34 18.87 3.04
C LYS A 32 19.12 18.36 4.48
N PRO A 33 19.27 19.23 5.51
CA PRO A 33 19.21 18.81 6.90
C PRO A 33 17.84 18.27 7.34
N VAL A 34 16.78 18.53 6.57
CA VAL A 34 15.46 17.95 6.80
C VAL A 34 14.81 17.55 5.47
N GLN A 35 14.20 16.37 5.44
CA GLN A 35 13.42 15.85 4.31
C GLN A 35 12.04 15.40 4.82
N PHE A 36 11.01 15.67 4.02
CA PHE A 36 9.63 15.30 4.35
C PHE A 36 9.03 14.47 3.21
N SER A 37 8.09 13.61 3.58
CA SER A 37 7.22 12.92 2.63
C SER A 37 5.77 13.04 3.10
N LEU A 38 4.84 13.12 2.16
CA LEU A 38 3.42 13.11 2.41
C LEU A 38 2.83 11.84 1.79
N VAL A 39 2.22 11.01 2.63
CA VAL A 39 1.55 9.78 2.19
C VAL A 39 0.05 9.91 2.50
N PRO A 40 -0.78 10.28 1.52
CA PRO A 40 -2.22 10.27 1.70
C PRO A 40 -2.73 8.84 1.80
N PHE A 41 -3.54 8.55 2.81
CA PHE A 41 -4.18 7.25 2.97
C PHE A 41 -5.65 7.40 3.37
N ALA A 42 -6.44 6.39 3.03
CA ALA A 42 -7.77 6.16 3.58
C ALA A 42 -7.87 4.67 3.95
N ALA A 43 -8.59 3.87 3.15
CA ALA A 43 -8.52 2.40 3.24
C ALA A 43 -7.26 1.85 2.54
N SER A 44 -6.74 2.58 1.55
CA SER A 44 -5.52 2.26 0.82
C SER A 44 -4.67 3.52 0.61
N VAL A 45 -3.40 3.32 0.25
CA VAL A 45 -2.49 4.38 -0.16
C VAL A 45 -2.61 4.59 -1.66
N ASN A 46 -2.72 5.84 -2.09
CA ASN A 46 -2.66 6.16 -3.52
C ASN A 46 -1.19 6.34 -3.94
N VAL A 47 -0.70 5.43 -4.78
CA VAL A 47 0.68 5.44 -5.29
C VAL A 47 0.78 5.86 -6.76
N GLY A 48 -0.33 6.25 -7.40
CA GLY A 48 -0.37 6.59 -8.82
C GLY A 48 -0.32 5.36 -9.75
N PRO A 49 -0.85 5.46 -10.98
CA PRO A 49 -0.99 4.33 -11.90
C PRO A 49 0.34 3.79 -12.40
N ASP A 50 1.36 4.64 -12.52
CA ASP A 50 2.68 4.25 -13.05
C ASP A 50 3.46 3.32 -12.12
N ASN A 51 3.05 3.23 -10.86
CA ASN A 51 3.70 2.39 -9.85
C ASN A 51 3.12 0.98 -9.75
N ASP A 52 2.10 0.62 -10.53
CA ASP A 52 1.41 -0.68 -10.42
C ASP A 52 2.37 -1.88 -10.51
N ASN A 53 3.45 -1.79 -11.29
CA ASN A 53 4.46 -2.86 -11.40
C ASN A 53 5.83 -2.47 -10.81
N ALA A 54 5.86 -1.49 -9.90
CA ALA A 54 7.09 -1.08 -9.27
C ALA A 54 7.66 -2.21 -8.39
N SER A 55 8.98 -2.41 -8.42
CA SER A 55 9.65 -3.54 -7.74
C SER A 55 9.52 -3.51 -6.20
N TRP A 56 9.14 -2.37 -5.63
CA TRP A 56 8.90 -2.22 -4.20
C TRP A 56 7.46 -2.57 -3.79
N MET A 57 6.55 -2.75 -4.76
CA MET A 57 5.17 -3.16 -4.48
C MET A 57 5.05 -4.68 -4.32
N ASP A 58 4.33 -5.10 -3.28
CA ASP A 58 3.93 -6.49 -3.11
C ASP A 58 2.70 -6.79 -3.97
N ILE A 59 2.94 -7.22 -5.21
CA ILE A 59 1.89 -7.58 -6.16
C ILE A 59 1.43 -9.05 -6.03
N TYR A 60 2.10 -9.83 -5.16
CA TYR A 60 1.86 -11.25 -4.97
C TYR A 60 1.28 -11.61 -3.59
N GLY A 61 0.98 -10.60 -2.77
CA GLY A 61 0.43 -10.78 -1.43
C GLY A 61 1.35 -11.60 -0.51
N LEU A 62 2.66 -11.45 -0.67
CA LEU A 62 3.69 -12.12 0.14
C LEU A 62 3.70 -11.61 1.59
N SER A 63 3.29 -10.37 1.80
CA SER A 63 3.16 -9.78 3.11
C SER A 63 2.17 -10.57 3.97
N PRO A 64 2.51 -10.94 5.22
CA PRO A 64 1.61 -11.65 6.11
C PRO A 64 0.27 -10.92 6.34
N ILE A 65 0.28 -9.58 6.27
CA ILE A 65 -0.93 -8.76 6.44
C ILE A 65 -1.82 -8.73 5.19
N ALA A 66 -1.29 -9.11 4.01
CA ALA A 66 -2.07 -9.06 2.76
C ALA A 66 -3.31 -9.96 2.81
N ASN A 67 -3.27 -10.99 3.65
CA ASN A 67 -4.34 -11.98 3.81
C ASN A 67 -4.96 -11.95 5.22
N GLU A 68 -4.73 -10.89 6.00
CA GLU A 68 -5.22 -10.80 7.39
C GLU A 68 -6.76 -10.99 7.48
N ASN A 69 -7.49 -10.51 6.47
CA ASN A 69 -8.94 -10.61 6.39
C ASN A 69 -9.44 -11.78 5.52
N PHE A 70 -8.55 -12.59 4.94
CA PHE A 70 -8.89 -13.66 4.00
C PHE A 70 -8.19 -14.97 4.36
N ASP A 71 -8.94 -15.99 4.75
CA ASP A 71 -8.41 -17.34 4.91
C ASP A 71 -8.60 -18.15 3.61
N TRP A 72 -7.59 -18.08 2.73
CA TRP A 72 -7.59 -18.81 1.46
C TRP A 72 -7.68 -20.33 1.61
N SER A 73 -7.31 -20.89 2.78
CA SER A 73 -7.42 -22.34 3.00
C SER A 73 -8.86 -22.84 2.95
N THR A 74 -9.83 -21.94 3.17
CA THR A 74 -11.26 -22.23 3.09
C THR A 74 -11.78 -22.33 1.65
N LEU A 75 -11.00 -21.85 0.67
CA LEU A 75 -11.34 -21.97 -0.76
C LEU A 75 -10.83 -23.32 -1.29
N ASN A 76 -11.60 -24.38 -1.10
CA ASN A 76 -11.15 -25.76 -1.34
C ASN A 76 -12.13 -26.62 -2.17
N ALA A 77 -12.86 -26.02 -3.11
CA ALA A 77 -13.79 -26.78 -3.97
C ALA A 77 -13.04 -27.71 -4.94
N SER A 78 -13.69 -28.81 -5.33
CA SER A 78 -13.08 -29.91 -6.10
C SER A 78 -12.39 -29.49 -7.41
N ASN A 79 -12.91 -28.48 -8.09
CA ASN A 79 -12.36 -27.93 -9.33
C ASN A 79 -12.01 -26.44 -9.24
N LYS A 80 -12.08 -25.83 -8.05
CA LYS A 80 -11.84 -24.41 -7.84
C LYS A 80 -11.33 -24.16 -6.42
N TYR A 81 -10.02 -24.31 -6.23
CA TYR A 81 -9.37 -24.20 -4.93
C TYR A 81 -8.17 -23.24 -4.96
N ALA A 82 -7.74 -22.83 -3.76
CA ALA A 82 -6.52 -22.07 -3.54
C ALA A 82 -5.37 -23.03 -3.19
N GLU A 83 -4.19 -22.80 -3.76
CA GLU A 83 -2.96 -23.53 -3.40
C GLU A 83 -1.83 -22.54 -3.13
N LYS A 84 -1.08 -22.75 -2.05
CA LYS A 84 0.06 -21.90 -1.71
C LYS A 84 1.35 -22.52 -2.22
N THR A 85 2.06 -21.81 -3.10
CA THR A 85 3.40 -22.20 -3.61
C THR A 85 4.36 -21.03 -3.44
N ASN A 86 5.53 -21.27 -2.82
CA ASN A 86 6.54 -20.23 -2.57
C ASN A 86 6.00 -18.95 -1.88
N GLY A 87 5.04 -19.11 -0.97
CA GLY A 87 4.43 -17.98 -0.25
C GLY A 87 3.25 -17.33 -0.97
N ILE A 88 3.04 -17.60 -2.25
CA ILE A 88 1.99 -17.00 -3.10
C ILE A 88 0.80 -17.95 -3.18
N TRP A 89 -0.41 -17.41 -3.06
CA TRP A 89 -1.65 -18.14 -3.26
C TRP A 89 -2.04 -18.13 -4.74
N TYR A 90 -2.36 -19.29 -5.31
CA TYR A 90 -2.71 -19.46 -6.72
C TYR A 90 -4.12 -20.03 -6.89
N LYS A 91 -4.78 -19.59 -7.97
CA LYS A 91 -6.05 -20.11 -8.48
C LYS A 91 -5.81 -21.48 -9.11
N LYS A 92 -6.31 -22.57 -8.52
CA LYS A 92 -6.10 -23.94 -9.01
C LYS A 92 -7.40 -24.69 -9.30
N GLY A 93 -7.36 -25.51 -10.34
CA GLY A 93 -8.49 -26.29 -10.83
C GLY A 93 -9.14 -25.67 -12.06
N THR A 94 -9.69 -26.53 -12.91
CA THR A 94 -10.26 -26.16 -14.22
C THR A 94 -11.47 -25.22 -14.12
N GLY A 95 -12.08 -25.09 -12.94
CA GLY A 95 -13.17 -24.15 -12.67
C GLY A 95 -12.76 -22.68 -12.69
N TRP A 96 -11.46 -22.36 -12.79
CA TRP A 96 -10.94 -21.01 -13.04
C TRP A 96 -10.83 -20.66 -14.52
N GLY A 97 -10.94 -21.63 -15.44
CA GLY A 97 -10.81 -21.39 -16.88
C GLY A 97 -9.47 -20.76 -17.24
N THR A 98 -9.50 -19.60 -17.91
CA THR A 98 -8.29 -18.88 -18.35
C THR A 98 -7.48 -18.26 -17.20
N GLU A 99 -8.05 -18.21 -16.00
CA GLU A 99 -7.37 -17.68 -14.81
C GLU A 99 -6.64 -18.78 -14.01
N GLU A 100 -6.75 -20.05 -14.41
CA GLU A 100 -6.04 -21.13 -13.74
C GLU A 100 -4.53 -20.88 -13.74
N GLY A 101 -3.91 -21.03 -12.57
CA GLY A 101 -2.49 -20.82 -12.36
C GLY A 101 -2.09 -19.37 -12.10
N GLN A 102 -3.00 -18.40 -12.18
CA GLN A 102 -2.73 -17.02 -11.79
C GLN A 102 -2.75 -16.87 -10.27
N ALA A 103 -2.09 -15.83 -9.75
CA ALA A 103 -2.12 -15.52 -8.33
C ALA A 103 -3.54 -15.11 -7.88
N LEU A 104 -3.89 -15.40 -6.63
CA LEU A 104 -5.13 -14.97 -5.98
C LEU A 104 -5.05 -13.51 -5.52
N SER A 105 -3.83 -13.03 -5.27
CA SER A 105 -3.53 -11.61 -5.19
C SER A 105 -3.42 -11.04 -6.61
N ARG A 106 -4.24 -10.02 -6.91
CA ARG A 106 -4.55 -9.41 -8.22
C ARG A 106 -5.75 -10.01 -8.96
#